data_AF-H3ZN75-F1
#
_entry.id   AF-H3ZN75-F1
#
_cell.length_a   1.000
_cell.length_b   1.000
_cell.length_c   1.000
_cell.angle_alpha   90.00
_cell.angle_beta   90.00
_cell.angle_gamma   90.00
#
_symmetry.space_group_name_H-M   'P 1'
#
loop_
_entity.id
_entity.type
_entity.pdbx_description
1 polymer ?
#
loop_
_entity_poly.entity_id
_entity_poly.type
_entity_poly.pdbx_seq_one_letter_code
_entity_poly.pdbx_strand_id
1 'polypeptide(L)' 'MENKEMPLVSVIIPTYKRKDKLRRLLNSLLESDYPKDKMEIIVVVDADGEDYSDLMKEFPQS' A
#
# COMPACT_ATOMS: atom_id res chain seq x y z
N MET A 1 -10.71 -8.37 20.59
CA MET A 1 -9.68 -7.46 21.14
C MET A 1 -10.22 -6.06 20.95
N GLU A 2 -10.25 -5.23 21.99
CA GLU A 2 -10.77 -3.86 21.86
C GLU A 2 -9.85 -3.04 20.94
N ASN A 3 -10.39 -2.52 19.84
CA ASN A 3 -9.70 -1.71 18.82
C ASN A 3 -9.12 -0.38 19.32
N LYS A 4 -9.12 -0.12 20.64
CA LYS A 4 -8.88 1.21 21.22
C LYS A 4 -7.40 1.56 21.41
N GLU A 5 -6.48 0.60 21.35
CA GLU A 5 -5.05 0.83 21.60
C GLU A 5 -4.13 0.82 20.37
N MET A 6 -4.61 0.42 19.19
CA MET A 6 -3.75 0.39 18.00
C MET A 6 -3.56 1.81 17.40
N PRO A 7 -2.33 2.25 17.11
CA PRO A 7 -2.06 3.58 16.55
C PRO A 7 -2.52 3.69 15.09
N LEU A 8 -2.61 4.90 14.55
CA LEU A 8 -2.62 5.08 13.10
C LEU A 8 -1.20 4.78 12.58
N VAL A 9 -1.10 3.92 11.56
CA VAL A 9 0.19 3.57 10.92
C VAL A 9 0.16 4.00 9.46
N SER A 10 1.15 4.80 9.07
CA SER A 10 1.39 5.15 7.66
C SER A 10 2.57 4.31 7.13
N VAL A 11 2.31 3.53 6.08
CA VAL A 11 3.30 2.70 5.38
C VAL A 11 3.73 3.43 4.11
N ILE A 12 4.93 4.00 4.13
CA ILE A 12 5.50 4.72 2.98
C ILE A 12 6.37 3.76 2.17
N ILE A 13 6.01 3.56 0.90
CA ILE A 13 6.65 2.59 0.01
C ILE A 13 7.32 3.34 -1.16
N PRO A 14 8.61 3.71 -1.03
CA PRO A 14 9.37 4.17 -2.18
C PRO A 14 9.67 2.99 -3.11
N THR A 15 9.39 3.15 -4.40
CA THR A 15 9.56 2.09 -5.39
C THR A 15 10.01 2.62 -6.75
N TYR A 16 10.85 1.84 -7.43
CA TYR A 16 11.41 2.14 -8.75
C TYR A 16 11.48 0.85 -9.57
N LYS A 17 10.85 0.82 -10.75
CA LYS A 17 10.90 -0.30 -11.72
C LYS A 17 10.61 -1.68 -11.13
N ARG A 18 9.59 -1.79 -10.27
CA ARG A 18 9.32 -2.99 -9.42
C ARG A 18 7.83 -3.33 -9.25
N LYS A 19 7.01 -3.18 -10.29
CA LYS A 19 5.54 -3.44 -10.27
C LYS A 19 5.13 -4.76 -9.63
N ASP A 20 5.73 -5.88 -10.01
CA ASP A 20 5.30 -7.20 -9.49
C ASP A 20 5.61 -7.37 -8.00
N LYS A 21 6.74 -6.82 -7.54
CA LYS A 21 7.09 -6.80 -6.11
C LYS A 21 6.15 -5.89 -5.33
N LEU A 22 5.80 -4.75 -5.91
CA LEU A 22 4.85 -3.80 -5.33
C LEU A 22 3.45 -4.44 -5.22
N ARG A 23 2.96 -5.11 -6.26
CA ARG A 23 1.69 -5.86 -6.22
C ARG A 23 1.67 -6.88 -5.08
N ARG A 24 2.72 -7.70 -4.97
CA ARG A 24 2.82 -8.71 -3.91
C ARG A 24 2.84 -8.08 -2.52
N LEU A 25 3.55 -6.96 -2.34
CA LEU A 25 3.59 -6.22 -1.08
C LEU A 25 2.21 -5.65 -0.72
N LEU A 26 1.54 -5.00 -1.66
CA LEU A 26 0.22 -4.40 -1.42
C LEU A 26 -0.82 -5.47 -1.09
N ASN A 27 -0.81 -6.62 -1.78
CA ASN A 27 -1.67 -7.76 -1.43
C ASN A 27 -1.40 -8.25 0.00
N SER A 28 -0.13 -8.39 0.38
CA SER A 28 0.24 -8.81 1.74
C SER A 28 -0.22 -7.80 2.81
N LEU A 29 -0.17 -6.49 2.52
CA LEU A 29 -0.69 -5.46 3.43
C LEU A 29 -2.22 -5.51 3.53
N LEU A 30 -2.93 -5.78 2.43
CA LEU A 30 -4.38 -5.98 2.44
C LEU A 30 -4.79 -7.26 3.19
N GLU A 31 -3.97 -8.31 3.16
CA GLU A 31 -4.22 -9.56 3.90
C GLU A 31 -3.81 -9.48 5.39
N SER A 32 -3.08 -8.44 5.79
CA SER A 32 -2.68 -8.22 7.20
C SER A 32 -3.89 -8.12 8.13
N ASP A 33 -3.72 -8.59 9.37
CA ASP A 33 -4.70 -8.52 10.46
C ASP A 33 -4.78 -7.13 11.13
N TYR A 34 -3.97 -6.16 10.69
CA TYR A 34 -4.06 -4.78 11.16
C TYR A 34 -5.38 -4.11 10.72
N PRO A 35 -6.04 -3.33 11.60
CA PRO A 35 -7.27 -2.63 11.25
C PRO A 35 -7.09 -1.71 10.03
N LYS A 36 -7.91 -1.94 8.99
CA LYS A 36 -7.79 -1.22 7.70
C LYS A 36 -8.10 0.26 7.82
N ASP A 37 -8.98 0.63 8.75
CA ASP A 37 -9.32 2.02 9.10
C ASP A 37 -8.18 2.75 9.85
N LYS A 38 -7.15 2.03 10.30
CA LYS A 38 -5.98 2.57 10.99
C LYS A 38 -4.68 2.41 10.20
N MET A 39 -4.76 2.04 8.93
CA MET A 39 -3.59 1.88 8.07
C MET A 39 -3.74 2.76 6.83
N GLU A 40 -2.73 3.61 6.62
CA GLU A 40 -2.58 4.41 5.43
C GLU A 40 -1.38 3.86 4.63
N ILE A 41 -1.55 3.68 3.32
CA ILE A 41 -0.47 3.20 2.44
C ILE A 41 -0.18 4.29 1.41
N ILE A 42 1.04 4.82 1.44
CA ILE A 42 1.50 5.88 0.52
C ILE A 42 2.57 5.27 -0.37
N VAL A 43 2.26 5.11 -1.65
CA VAL A 43 3.23 4.61 -2.64
C VAL A 43 3.90 5.79 -3.32
N VAL A 44 5.22 5.88 -3.19
CA VAL A 44 6.03 6.90 -3.86
C VAL A 44 6.78 6.24 -5.01
N VAL A 45 6.35 6.52 -6.23
CA VAL A 45 6.96 5.98 -7.45
C VAL A 45 7.98 6.98 -7.98
N ASP A 46 9.23 6.55 -8.12
CA ASP A 46 10.20 7.26 -8.95
C ASP A 46 9.94 6.88 -10.42
N ALA A 47 9.05 7.64 -11.05
CA ALA A 47 8.50 7.31 -12.36
C ALA A 47 9.38 7.87 -13.50
N ASP A 48 10.40 7.10 -13.88
CA ASP A 48 11.19 7.33 -15.10
C ASP A 48 10.44 6.78 -16.34
N GLY A 49 9.27 7.36 -16.63
CA GLY A 49 8.43 7.01 -17.79
C GLY A 49 7.64 5.70 -17.69
N GLU A 50 7.68 4.99 -16.56
CA GLU A 50 6.91 3.77 -16.36
C GLU A 50 5.52 4.07 -15.78
N ASP A 51 4.47 3.57 -16.44
CA ASP A 51 3.08 3.77 -16.01
C ASP A 51 2.65 2.76 -14.94
N TYR A 52 2.32 3.22 -13.73
CA TYR A 52 1.80 2.40 -12.63
C TYR A 52 0.27 2.43 -12.52
N SER A 53 -0.43 3.16 -13.39
CA SER A 53 -1.87 3.40 -13.30
C SER A 53 -2.68 2.10 -13.30
N ASP A 54 -2.33 1.14 -14.15
CA ASP A 54 -3.02 -0.15 -14.22
C ASP A 54 -2.89 -0.95 -12.92
N LEU A 55 -1.71 -0.94 -12.31
CA LEU A 55 -1.51 -1.57 -11.00
C LEU A 55 -2.32 -0.85 -9.93
N MET A 56 -2.34 0.49 -9.92
CA MET A 56 -3.05 1.25 -8.89
C MET A 56 -4.57 1.06 -8.94
N LYS A 57 -5.15 0.82 -10.13
CA LYS A 57 -6.57 0.49 -10.30
C LYS A 57 -6.97 -0.84 -9.65
N GLU A 58 -6.02 -1.74 -9.40
CA GLU A 58 -6.27 -3.01 -8.72
C GLU A 58 -6.57 -2.82 -7.21
N PHE A 59 -6.20 -1.66 -6.63
CA PHE A 59 -6.27 -1.40 -5.19
C PHE A 59 -7.26 -0.28 -4.85
N PRO A 60 -7.93 -0.35 -3.68
CA PRO A 60 -8.79 0.73 -3.21
C PRO A 60 -8.02 2.05 -3.11
N GLN A 61 -8.61 3.12 -3.64
CA GLN A 61 -8.11 4.48 -3.54
C GLN A 61 -9.10 5.27 -2.68
N SER A 62 -8.61 6.07 -1.73
CA SER A 62 -9.42 6.95 -0.86
C SER A 62 -9.20 8.42 -1.20
#